data_AF-A0A398ADH5-F1
#
_entry.id   AF-A0A398ADH5-F1
#
_cell.length_a   1.000
_cell.length_b   1.000
_cell.length_c   1.000
_cell.angle_alpha   90.00
_cell.angle_beta   90.00
_cell.angle_gamma   90.00
#
_symmetry.space_group_name_H-M   'P 1'
#
loop_
_entity.id
_entity.type
_entity.pdbx_description
1 polymer ?
#
loop_
_entity_poly.entity_id
_entity_poly.type
_entity_poly.pdbx_seq_one_letter_code
_entity_poly.pdbx_strand_id
1 'polypeptide(L)'
;MSLQEEGDDYTKDGTVDLRGNPVRRSQRGRWKACSFVIVYEMFERMAYYGISSNLVIFMTTKLHQGTVQSSNNVTNWVGTIFLTPILGAYVADAHLGRYLTFVISSAICFLGMLVLTLSVSIPGMKPPECSTTSAEDCEQASVLQLALFFGALYILAFGTGGTKPNISTIGADQFDEWDPKEKMQKISFFNWWMFGIFFGTLFANTILIYVQDNVGWGWGYGLPTLGLAISISVFLLDYYYLFFALLNFVNFALFLGVVKFYVYRAEATHSVNVKEEESKVVGIKEDE
;
A
#
# COMPACT_ATOMS: atom_id res chain seq x y z
N MET A 1 13.54 23.69 -34.79
CA MET A 1 14.29 22.92 -33.79
C MET A 1 15.51 22.38 -34.51
N SER A 2 16.68 22.94 -34.22
CA SER A 2 17.92 22.57 -34.93
C SER A 2 18.52 21.30 -34.31
N LEU A 3 19.23 20.49 -35.10
CA LEU A 3 19.89 19.24 -34.65
C LEU A 3 20.80 19.42 -33.41
N GLN A 4 21.24 20.65 -33.15
CA GLN A 4 22.06 21.03 -32.01
C GLN A 4 21.26 21.20 -30.70
N GLU A 5 19.97 21.54 -30.78
CA GLU A 5 19.04 21.52 -29.64
C GLU A 5 18.63 20.09 -29.28
N GLU A 6 18.48 19.19 -30.26
CA GLU A 6 18.18 17.77 -29.99
C GLU A 6 19.33 17.08 -29.24
N GLY A 7 20.60 17.37 -29.60
CA GLY A 7 21.76 16.82 -28.90
C GLY A 7 21.91 17.30 -27.45
N ASP A 8 21.40 18.48 -27.12
CA ASP A 8 21.44 19.07 -25.78
C ASP A 8 20.15 18.87 -24.97
N ASP A 9 19.22 18.02 -25.43
CA ASP A 9 18.10 17.50 -24.62
C ASP A 9 18.39 16.10 -24.06
N TYR A 10 19.47 15.42 -24.48
CA TYR A 10 19.85 14.13 -23.89
C TYR A 10 20.73 14.31 -22.66
N THR A 11 20.69 13.32 -21.77
CA THR A 11 21.50 13.30 -20.55
C THR A 11 22.95 12.96 -20.90
N LYS A 12 23.90 13.61 -20.21
CA LYS A 12 25.35 13.46 -20.51
C LYS A 12 26.01 12.35 -19.68
N ASP A 13 25.22 11.65 -18.88
CA ASP A 13 25.62 10.59 -17.95
C ASP A 13 25.58 9.16 -18.55
N GLY A 14 25.14 9.02 -19.81
CA GLY A 14 25.01 7.72 -20.48
C GLY A 14 23.83 6.86 -20.01
N THR A 15 22.88 7.44 -19.29
CA THR A 15 21.68 6.71 -18.82
C THR A 15 20.74 6.36 -19.96
N VAL A 16 20.12 5.19 -19.84
CA VAL A 16 19.14 4.66 -20.78
C VAL A 16 17.79 4.41 -20.09
N ASP A 17 16.71 4.51 -20.85
CA ASP A 17 15.37 4.14 -20.39
C ASP A 17 15.25 2.60 -20.20
N LEU A 18 14.11 2.15 -19.70
CA LEU A 18 13.83 0.71 -19.53
C LEU A 18 13.84 -0.09 -20.86
N ARG A 19 13.90 0.58 -22.01
CA ARG A 19 13.95 0.01 -23.36
C ARG A 19 15.35 0.13 -23.99
N GLY A 20 16.33 0.67 -23.28
CA GLY A 20 17.70 0.85 -23.74
C GLY A 20 17.95 2.11 -24.59
N ASN A 21 16.99 3.03 -24.71
CA ASN A 21 17.17 4.28 -25.46
C ASN A 21 17.79 5.37 -24.58
N PRO A 22 18.62 6.29 -25.15
CA PRO A 22 19.14 7.44 -24.41
C PRO A 22 18.03 8.30 -23.83
N VAL A 23 18.15 8.66 -22.55
CA VAL A 23 17.10 9.40 -21.84
C VAL A 23 17.11 10.88 -22.25
N ARG A 24 15.94 11.40 -22.64
CA ARG A 24 15.72 12.83 -22.83
C ARG A 24 15.46 13.51 -21.48
N ARG A 25 16.19 14.59 -21.18
CA ARG A 25 16.03 15.45 -19.99
C ARG A 25 14.60 15.98 -19.88
N SER A 26 14.00 16.40 -21.00
CA SER A 26 12.61 16.89 -21.04
C SER A 26 11.55 15.85 -20.65
N GLN A 27 11.84 14.55 -20.78
CA GLN A 27 10.88 13.46 -20.52
C GLN A 27 11.09 12.76 -19.16
N ARG A 28 12.09 13.17 -18.36
CA ARG A 28 12.30 12.58 -17.02
C ARG A 28 11.21 12.98 -16.03
N GLY A 29 10.89 12.08 -15.10
CA GLY A 29 9.89 12.29 -14.05
C GLY A 29 10.27 13.41 -13.06
N ARG A 30 11.58 13.68 -12.87
CA ARG A 30 12.13 14.71 -11.97
C ARG A 30 11.37 14.71 -10.62
N TRP A 31 10.91 15.88 -10.18
CA TRP A 31 10.16 16.04 -8.92
C TRP A 31 8.88 15.22 -8.83
N LYS A 32 8.18 14.93 -9.94
CA LYS A 32 6.96 14.12 -9.87
C LYS A 32 7.27 12.71 -9.39
N ALA A 33 8.30 12.09 -9.96
CA ALA A 33 8.77 10.76 -9.53
C ALA A 33 9.33 10.79 -8.10
N CYS A 34 10.12 11.82 -7.77
CA CYS A 34 10.70 11.98 -6.43
C CYS A 34 9.65 12.18 -5.32
N SER A 35 8.55 12.88 -5.59
CA SER A 35 7.45 13.04 -4.63
C SER A 35 6.85 11.69 -4.24
N PHE A 36 6.69 10.74 -5.18
CA PHE A 36 6.21 9.40 -4.86
C PHE A 36 7.19 8.62 -4.00
N VAL A 37 8.49 8.73 -4.31
CA VAL A 37 9.56 8.12 -3.52
C VAL A 37 9.53 8.62 -2.07
N ILE A 38 9.36 9.93 -1.87
CA ILE A 38 9.28 10.53 -0.52
C ILE A 38 8.05 10.02 0.24
N VAL A 39 6.89 9.98 -0.41
CA VAL A 39 5.64 9.53 0.23
C VAL A 39 5.71 8.04 0.58
N TYR A 40 6.22 7.20 -0.32
CA TYR A 40 6.43 5.78 -0.04
C TYR A 40 7.37 5.58 1.15
N GLU A 41 8.51 6.27 1.17
CA GLU A 41 9.48 6.18 2.27
C GLU A 41 8.84 6.58 3.61
N MET A 42 8.04 7.65 3.62
CA MET A 42 7.33 8.10 4.82
C MET A 42 6.41 6.99 5.39
N PHE A 43 5.63 6.33 4.53
CA PHE A 43 4.74 5.24 4.95
C PHE A 43 5.52 3.96 5.34
N GLU A 44 6.61 3.64 4.65
CA GLU A 44 7.47 2.50 5.00
C GLU A 44 8.15 2.72 6.36
N ARG A 45 8.65 3.93 6.63
CA ARG A 45 9.22 4.30 7.94
C ARG A 45 8.16 4.25 9.03
N MET A 46 6.96 4.76 8.74
CA MET A 46 5.85 4.70 9.67
C MET A 46 5.46 3.24 9.99
N ALA A 47 5.42 2.37 8.99
CA ALA A 47 5.15 0.94 9.17
C ALA A 47 6.21 0.27 10.05
N TYR A 48 7.49 0.47 9.72
CA TYR A 48 8.61 -0.12 10.44
C TYR A 48 8.61 0.28 11.92
N TYR A 49 8.59 1.58 12.21
CA TYR A 49 8.63 2.08 13.59
C TYR A 49 7.31 1.78 14.34
N GLY A 50 6.18 1.84 13.64
CA GLY A 50 4.88 1.50 14.19
C GLY A 50 4.81 0.05 14.67
N ILE A 51 5.46 -0.86 13.95
CA ILE A 51 5.58 -2.25 14.38
C ILE A 51 6.64 -2.35 15.47
N SER A 52 7.89 -1.96 15.19
CA SER A 52 9.03 -2.23 16.07
C SER A 52 8.86 -1.70 17.49
N SER A 53 8.26 -0.52 17.64
CA SER A 53 8.17 0.15 18.94
C SER A 53 7.15 -0.49 19.88
N ASN A 54 6.14 -1.19 19.35
CA ASN A 54 5.06 -1.75 20.16
C ASN A 54 4.89 -3.27 20.01
N LEU A 55 5.73 -3.93 19.19
CA LEU A 55 5.63 -5.35 18.90
C LEU A 55 5.81 -6.24 20.13
N VAL A 56 6.69 -5.86 21.07
CA VAL A 56 6.87 -6.61 22.33
C VAL A 56 5.57 -6.64 23.13
N ILE A 57 4.90 -5.50 23.24
CA ILE A 57 3.61 -5.39 23.94
C ILE A 57 2.54 -6.21 23.23
N PHE A 58 2.50 -6.21 21.90
CA PHE A 58 1.59 -7.08 21.16
C PHE A 58 1.83 -8.56 21.47
N MET A 59 3.08 -9.02 21.41
CA MET A 59 3.43 -10.42 21.65
C MET A 59 3.11 -10.87 23.08
N THR A 60 3.34 -10.01 24.08
CA THR A 60 3.05 -10.33 25.48
C THR A 60 1.57 -10.26 25.81
N THR A 61 0.86 -9.24 25.33
CA THR A 61 -0.55 -8.98 25.71
C THR A 61 -1.57 -9.68 24.82
N LYS A 62 -1.28 -9.87 23.53
CA LYS A 62 -2.23 -10.45 22.55
C LYS A 62 -1.84 -11.83 22.07
N LEU A 63 -0.56 -12.19 22.06
CA LEU A 63 -0.11 -13.56 21.75
C LEU A 63 0.24 -14.39 22.99
N HIS A 64 0.16 -13.77 24.18
CA HIS A 64 0.45 -14.40 25.48
C HIS A 64 1.84 -15.07 25.54
N GLN A 65 2.84 -14.48 24.85
CA GLN A 65 4.23 -14.92 24.93
C GLN A 65 4.94 -14.33 26.15
N GLY A 66 5.97 -15.03 26.64
CA GLY A 66 6.82 -14.49 27.70
C GLY A 66 7.60 -13.24 27.24
N THR A 67 7.88 -12.31 28.16
CA THR A 67 8.59 -11.06 27.85
C THR A 67 9.98 -11.31 27.24
N VAL A 68 10.75 -12.26 27.77
CA VAL A 68 12.08 -12.60 27.25
C VAL A 68 12.00 -13.15 25.82
N GLN A 69 11.06 -14.06 25.57
CA GLN A 69 10.84 -14.62 24.24
C GLN A 69 10.41 -13.55 23.24
N SER A 70 9.48 -12.67 23.64
CA SER A 70 8.99 -11.56 22.82
C SER A 70 10.12 -10.60 22.45
N SER A 71 10.95 -10.18 23.41
CA SER A 71 12.10 -9.30 23.16
C SER A 71 13.12 -9.93 22.19
N ASN A 72 13.40 -11.23 22.33
CA ASN A 72 14.28 -11.94 21.41
C ASN A 72 13.69 -12.00 19.99
N ASN A 73 12.39 -12.30 19.86
CA ASN A 73 11.70 -12.33 18.59
C ASN A 73 11.73 -10.96 17.88
N VAL A 74 11.47 -9.87 18.61
CA VAL A 74 11.56 -8.51 18.06
C VAL A 74 12.98 -8.18 17.64
N THR A 75 13.97 -8.48 18.46
CA THR A 75 15.38 -8.22 18.15
C THR A 75 15.84 -9.00 16.91
N ASN A 76 15.43 -10.27 16.79
CA ASN A 76 15.72 -11.10 15.62
C ASN A 76 15.08 -10.55 14.34
N TRP A 77 13.82 -10.12 14.43
CA TRP A 77 13.12 -9.52 13.30
C TRP A 77 13.77 -8.20 12.87
N VAL A 78 14.09 -7.32 13.81
CA VAL A 78 14.82 -6.07 13.55
C VAL A 78 16.19 -6.37 12.92
N GLY A 79 16.95 -7.31 13.47
CA GLY A 79 18.23 -7.75 12.91
C GLY A 79 18.09 -8.24 11.46
N THR A 80 17.04 -9.01 11.17
CA THR A 80 16.75 -9.49 9.81
C THR A 80 16.46 -8.34 8.85
N ILE A 81 15.72 -7.32 9.29
CA ILE A 81 15.46 -6.10 8.49
C ILE A 81 16.73 -5.33 8.16
N PHE A 82 17.76 -5.39 9.00
CA PHE A 82 19.04 -4.74 8.75
C PHE A 82 20.01 -5.59 7.90
N LEU A 83 19.85 -6.92 7.88
CA LEU A 83 20.68 -7.82 7.07
C LEU A 83 20.14 -8.00 5.64
N THR A 84 18.82 -8.10 5.48
CA THR A 84 18.16 -8.30 4.18
C THR A 84 18.51 -7.25 3.10
N PRO A 85 18.81 -5.97 3.42
CA PRO A 85 19.30 -5.00 2.44
C PRO A 85 20.58 -5.39 1.71
N ILE A 86 21.47 -6.17 2.34
CA ILE A 86 22.70 -6.63 1.70
C ILE A 86 22.37 -7.52 0.50
N LEU A 87 21.41 -8.44 0.69
CA LEU A 87 20.92 -9.31 -0.38
C LEU A 87 20.14 -8.52 -1.43
N GLY A 88 19.29 -7.59 -1.00
CA GLY A 88 18.51 -6.73 -1.90
C GLY A 88 19.39 -5.86 -2.81
N ALA A 89 20.47 -5.30 -2.26
CA ALA A 89 21.45 -4.53 -3.02
C ALA A 89 22.17 -5.40 -4.06
N TYR A 90 22.66 -6.58 -3.63
CA TYR A 90 23.32 -7.52 -4.55
C TYR A 90 22.41 -7.92 -5.72
N VAL A 91 21.15 -8.26 -5.45
CA VAL A 91 20.19 -8.64 -6.50
C VAL A 91 19.90 -7.47 -7.46
N ALA A 92 19.79 -6.24 -6.94
CA ALA A 92 19.60 -5.06 -7.75
C ALA A 92 20.79 -4.76 -8.66
N ASP A 93 22.01 -4.86 -8.15
CA ASP A 93 23.20 -4.50 -8.91
C ASP A 93 23.66 -5.61 -9.88
N ALA A 94 23.45 -6.89 -9.52
CA ALA A 94 23.97 -8.02 -10.30
C ALA A 94 22.97 -8.64 -11.30
N HIS A 95 21.66 -8.51 -11.07
CA HIS A 95 20.67 -9.33 -11.80
C HIS A 95 19.49 -8.53 -12.37
N LEU A 96 18.67 -7.92 -11.50
CA LEU A 96 17.35 -7.40 -11.89
C LEU A 96 17.37 -5.90 -12.23
N GLY A 97 18.39 -5.17 -11.81
CA GLY A 97 18.41 -3.72 -11.86
C GLY A 97 17.60 -3.08 -10.72
N ARG A 98 17.93 -1.81 -10.40
CA ARG A 98 17.34 -1.08 -9.27
C ARG A 98 15.82 -0.98 -9.32
N TYR A 99 15.27 -0.63 -10.50
CA TYR A 99 13.83 -0.42 -10.67
C TYR A 99 13.00 -1.70 -10.44
N LEU A 100 13.36 -2.82 -11.08
CA LEU A 100 12.62 -4.08 -10.93
C LEU A 100 12.74 -4.65 -9.52
N THR A 101 13.93 -4.60 -8.91
CA THR A 101 14.09 -5.00 -7.51
C THR A 101 13.20 -4.16 -6.60
N PHE A 102 13.16 -2.84 -6.76
CA PHE A 102 12.28 -1.97 -5.98
C PHE A 102 10.78 -2.31 -6.16
N VAL A 103 10.31 -2.53 -7.40
CA VAL A 103 8.91 -2.86 -7.68
C VAL A 103 8.52 -4.21 -7.07
N ILE A 104 9.34 -5.25 -7.26
CA ILE A 104 9.06 -6.59 -6.70
C ILE A 104 9.09 -6.52 -5.17
N SER A 105 10.09 -5.87 -4.61
CA SER A 105 10.27 -5.79 -3.16
C SER A 105 9.20 -4.92 -2.48
N SER A 106 8.73 -3.84 -3.12
CA SER A 106 7.62 -3.04 -2.59
C SER A 106 6.29 -3.81 -2.61
N ALA A 107 6.05 -4.64 -3.62
CA ALA A 107 4.90 -5.55 -3.63
C ALA A 107 4.99 -6.59 -2.49
N ILE A 108 6.19 -7.14 -2.24
CA ILE A 108 6.43 -8.05 -1.11
C ILE A 108 6.25 -7.33 0.24
N CYS A 109 6.74 -6.10 0.40
CA CYS A 109 6.50 -5.28 1.59
C CYS A 109 5.00 -5.12 1.85
N PHE A 110 4.25 -4.74 0.82
CA PHE A 110 2.82 -4.55 0.93
C PHE A 110 2.09 -5.84 1.31
N LEU A 111 2.46 -6.97 0.70
CA LEU A 111 1.91 -8.27 1.07
C LEU A 111 2.20 -8.60 2.54
N GLY A 112 3.43 -8.38 3.02
CA GLY A 112 3.79 -8.60 4.42
C GLY A 112 2.95 -7.73 5.37
N MET A 113 2.80 -6.44 5.07
CA MET A 113 1.95 -5.51 5.84
C MET A 113 0.46 -5.89 5.80
N LEU A 114 -0.03 -6.32 4.65
CA LEU A 114 -1.42 -6.74 4.47
C LEU A 114 -1.72 -7.99 5.30
N VAL A 115 -0.89 -9.02 5.20
CA VAL A 115 -1.07 -10.26 5.98
C VAL A 115 -0.94 -9.96 7.47
N LEU A 116 0.00 -9.11 7.89
CA LEU A 116 0.14 -8.69 9.27
C LEU A 116 -1.13 -8.00 9.77
N THR A 117 -1.64 -7.02 9.02
CA THR A 117 -2.87 -6.29 9.35
C THR A 117 -4.08 -7.23 9.45
N LEU A 118 -4.21 -8.17 8.51
CA LEU A 118 -5.30 -9.16 8.53
C LEU A 118 -5.19 -10.10 9.74
N SER A 119 -3.98 -10.57 10.06
CA SER A 119 -3.75 -11.45 11.21
C SER A 119 -4.13 -10.82 12.55
N VAL A 120 -3.96 -9.51 12.71
CA VAL A 120 -4.35 -8.81 13.94
C VAL A 120 -5.81 -8.32 13.94
N SER A 121 -6.44 -8.23 12.77
CA SER A 121 -7.80 -7.72 12.61
C SER A 121 -8.87 -8.80 12.63
N ILE A 122 -8.59 -9.99 12.10
CA ILE A 122 -9.55 -11.09 12.00
C ILE A 122 -9.61 -11.86 13.33
N PRO A 123 -10.78 -11.94 14.02
CA PRO A 123 -10.89 -12.62 15.30
C PRO A 123 -10.44 -14.08 15.30
N GLY A 124 -10.61 -14.81 14.18
CA GLY A 124 -10.16 -16.20 14.05
C GLY A 124 -8.64 -16.38 13.86
N MET A 125 -7.89 -15.29 13.61
CA MET A 125 -6.44 -15.32 13.38
C MET A 125 -5.61 -14.89 14.60
N LYS A 126 -6.28 -14.58 15.72
CA LYS A 126 -5.65 -14.29 17.00
C LYS A 126 -6.28 -15.14 18.11
N PRO A 127 -5.57 -15.43 19.21
CA PRO A 127 -6.17 -16.11 20.35
C PRO A 127 -7.32 -15.27 20.94
N PRO A 128 -8.30 -15.92 21.60
CA PRO A 128 -9.39 -15.23 22.27
C PRO A 128 -8.86 -14.31 23.38
N GLU A 129 -9.58 -13.23 23.64
CA GLU A 129 -9.21 -12.32 24.73
C GLU A 129 -9.37 -13.03 26.08
N CYS A 130 -8.33 -12.96 26.92
CA CYS A 130 -8.39 -13.57 28.24
C CYS A 130 -9.45 -12.90 29.09
N SER A 131 -10.37 -13.70 29.61
CA SER A 131 -11.52 -13.25 30.36
C SER A 131 -11.50 -13.74 31.81
N THR A 132 -10.36 -13.68 32.50
CA THR A 132 -10.29 -13.97 33.95
C THR A 132 -9.08 -13.32 34.64
N THR A 133 -9.25 -13.07 35.94
CA THR A 133 -8.36 -12.36 36.89
C THR A 133 -7.03 -13.07 37.21
N SER A 134 -6.70 -14.16 36.51
CA SER A 134 -5.47 -14.95 36.68
C SER A 134 -4.80 -15.14 35.32
N ALA A 135 -3.60 -14.57 35.16
CA ALA A 135 -2.79 -14.65 33.93
C ALA A 135 -2.30 -16.08 33.59
N GLU A 136 -2.61 -17.07 34.43
CA GLU A 136 -2.15 -18.46 34.31
C GLU A 136 -3.07 -19.33 33.41
N ASP A 137 -4.29 -18.88 33.08
CA ASP A 137 -5.27 -19.65 32.27
C ASP A 137 -5.50 -19.08 30.84
N CYS A 138 -4.61 -18.22 30.36
CA CYS A 138 -4.69 -17.69 29.00
C CYS A 138 -4.28 -18.74 27.96
N GLU A 139 -5.17 -19.09 27.02
CA GLU A 139 -4.80 -19.91 25.88
C GLU A 139 -3.74 -19.20 25.03
N GLN A 140 -2.61 -19.87 24.80
CA GLN A 140 -1.57 -19.38 23.92
C GLN A 140 -2.03 -19.42 22.47
N ALA A 141 -1.48 -18.53 21.64
CA ALA A 141 -1.81 -18.50 20.22
C ALA A 141 -1.49 -19.85 19.53
N SER A 142 -2.36 -20.25 18.60
CA SER A 142 -2.20 -21.52 17.90
C SER A 142 -1.01 -21.49 16.93
N VAL A 143 -0.48 -22.66 16.58
CA VAL A 143 0.67 -22.77 15.65
C VAL A 143 0.39 -22.05 14.33
N LEU A 144 -0.85 -22.15 13.80
CA LEU A 144 -1.24 -21.47 12.57
C LEU A 144 -1.25 -19.95 12.72
N GLN A 145 -1.72 -19.44 13.86
CA GLN A 145 -1.76 -18.00 14.15
C GLN A 145 -0.35 -17.43 14.28
N LEU A 146 0.55 -18.13 14.99
CA LEU A 146 1.97 -17.74 15.05
C LEU A 146 2.62 -17.81 13.66
N ALA A 147 2.39 -18.87 12.89
CA ALA A 147 2.99 -19.03 11.58
C ALA A 147 2.58 -17.91 10.62
N LEU A 148 1.30 -17.51 10.62
CA LEU A 148 0.82 -16.37 9.82
C LEU A 148 1.44 -15.05 10.29
N PHE A 149 1.46 -14.81 11.60
CA PHE A 149 2.00 -13.57 12.17
C PHE A 149 3.51 -13.41 11.91
N PHE A 150 4.31 -14.41 12.27
CA PHE A 150 5.76 -14.40 12.00
C PHE A 150 6.05 -14.47 10.50
N GLY A 151 5.29 -15.24 9.75
CA GLY A 151 5.36 -15.27 8.28
C GLY A 151 5.21 -13.87 7.70
N ALA A 152 4.20 -13.11 8.15
CA ALA A 152 3.99 -11.73 7.72
C ALA A 152 5.16 -10.80 8.08
N LEU A 153 5.68 -10.91 9.31
CA LEU A 153 6.84 -10.12 9.77
C LEU A 153 8.08 -10.40 8.91
N TYR A 154 8.39 -11.66 8.60
CA TYR A 154 9.56 -12.01 7.80
C TYR A 154 9.38 -11.74 6.30
N ILE A 155 8.17 -11.88 5.76
CA ILE A 155 7.84 -11.42 4.40
C ILE A 155 8.07 -9.92 4.29
N LEU A 156 7.57 -9.14 5.26
CA LEU A 156 7.82 -7.71 5.33
C LEU A 156 9.31 -7.39 5.42
N ALA A 157 10.06 -8.11 6.25
CA ALA A 157 11.51 -7.90 6.37
C ALA A 157 12.24 -8.13 5.04
N PHE A 158 11.89 -9.19 4.33
CA PHE A 158 12.46 -9.49 3.02
C PHE A 158 12.11 -8.42 1.96
N GLY A 159 10.86 -7.96 1.95
CA GLY A 159 10.45 -6.83 1.11
C GLY A 159 11.26 -5.58 1.40
N THR A 160 11.38 -5.20 2.68
CA THR A 160 12.11 -4.00 3.09
C THR A 160 13.59 -4.08 2.71
N GLY A 161 14.15 -5.30 2.67
CA GLY A 161 15.50 -5.57 2.18
C GLY A 161 15.73 -5.09 0.74
N GLY A 162 14.80 -5.30 -0.18
CA GLY A 162 14.99 -4.83 -1.55
C GLY A 162 14.58 -3.38 -1.78
N THR A 163 13.72 -2.80 -0.94
CA THR A 163 13.30 -1.40 -1.11
C THR A 163 14.34 -0.42 -0.55
N LYS A 164 14.87 -0.67 0.64
CA LYS A 164 15.80 0.24 1.35
C LYS A 164 17.05 0.66 0.55
N PRO A 165 17.82 -0.25 -0.06
CA PRO A 165 19.04 0.14 -0.77
C PRO A 165 18.76 0.83 -2.12
N ASN A 166 17.56 0.64 -2.67
CA ASN A 166 17.22 1.07 -4.03
C ASN A 166 16.40 2.37 -4.08
N ILE A 167 15.63 2.69 -3.03
CA ILE A 167 14.67 3.79 -3.09
C ILE A 167 15.33 5.17 -3.24
N SER A 168 16.38 5.45 -2.47
CA SER A 168 17.08 6.74 -2.50
C SER A 168 17.88 6.92 -3.78
N THR A 169 18.44 5.83 -4.31
CA THR A 169 19.19 5.83 -5.57
C THR A 169 18.27 6.03 -6.77
N ILE A 170 17.10 5.35 -6.82
CA ILE A 170 16.09 5.59 -7.87
C ILE A 170 15.60 7.04 -7.87
N GLY A 171 15.38 7.64 -6.69
CA GLY A 171 15.01 9.05 -6.57
C GLY A 171 16.13 10.00 -7.02
N ALA A 172 17.38 9.68 -6.68
CA ALA A 172 18.54 10.44 -7.12
C ALA A 172 18.78 10.36 -8.64
N ASP A 173 18.50 9.20 -9.25
CA ASP A 173 18.65 8.95 -10.69
C ASP A 173 17.69 9.80 -11.54
N GLN A 174 16.69 10.45 -10.94
CA GLN A 174 15.76 11.33 -11.66
C GLN A 174 16.37 12.68 -12.06
N PHE A 175 17.54 13.04 -11.53
CA PHE A 175 18.21 14.32 -11.76
C PHE A 175 19.53 14.12 -12.51
N ASP A 176 19.79 14.97 -13.51
CA ASP A 176 21.06 15.04 -14.22
C ASP A 176 22.10 15.82 -13.38
N GLU A 177 23.23 15.19 -13.06
CA GLU A 177 24.30 15.83 -12.28
C GLU A 177 25.09 16.88 -13.08
N TRP A 178 25.03 16.81 -14.40
CA TRP A 178 25.74 17.71 -15.30
C TRP A 178 24.98 19.01 -15.56
N ASP A 179 23.70 19.08 -15.19
CA ASP A 179 22.92 20.30 -15.17
C ASP A 179 22.96 20.96 -13.78
N PRO A 180 23.48 22.19 -13.64
CA PRO A 180 23.58 22.86 -12.34
C PRO A 180 22.24 23.04 -11.61
N LYS A 181 21.12 23.17 -12.35
CA LYS A 181 19.79 23.33 -11.73
C LYS A 181 19.29 21.99 -11.20
N GLU A 182 19.37 20.93 -11.98
CA GLU A 182 18.97 19.58 -11.56
C GLU A 182 19.84 19.06 -10.41
N LYS A 183 21.15 19.37 -10.42
CA LYS A 183 22.04 19.08 -9.28
C LYS A 183 21.56 19.72 -7.96
N MET A 184 21.10 20.98 -8.01
CA MET A 184 20.54 21.65 -6.83
C MET A 184 19.21 21.03 -6.41
N GLN A 185 18.38 20.61 -7.38
CA GLN A 185 17.13 19.91 -7.11
C GLN A 185 17.36 18.54 -6.45
N LYS A 186 18.39 17.80 -6.87
CA LYS A 186 18.81 16.54 -6.24
C LYS A 186 19.14 16.71 -4.76
N ILE A 187 19.87 17.78 -4.39
CA ILE A 187 20.18 18.09 -2.98
C ILE A 187 18.88 18.38 -2.21
N SER A 188 17.98 19.18 -2.79
CA SER A 188 16.68 19.46 -2.19
C SER A 188 15.83 18.20 -2.02
N PHE A 189 15.89 17.26 -2.96
CA PHE A 189 15.24 15.95 -2.85
C PHE A 189 15.71 15.20 -1.61
N PHE A 190 17.02 15.11 -1.36
CA PHE A 190 17.55 14.45 -0.16
C PHE A 190 17.09 15.13 1.14
N ASN A 191 16.98 16.46 1.15
CA ASN A 191 16.43 17.19 2.31
C ASN A 191 14.96 16.79 2.58
N TRP A 192 14.13 16.75 1.53
CA TRP A 192 12.73 16.35 1.65
C TRP A 192 12.56 14.87 1.97
N TRP A 193 13.42 14.01 1.45
CA TRP A 193 13.46 12.58 1.75
C TRP A 193 13.76 12.35 3.24
N MET A 194 14.79 13.03 3.78
CA MET A 194 15.09 12.99 5.22
C MET A 194 13.93 13.53 6.06
N PHE A 195 13.32 14.64 5.64
CA PHE A 195 12.13 15.17 6.31
C PHE A 195 11.00 14.12 6.36
N GLY A 196 10.71 13.44 5.24
CA GLY A 196 9.71 12.37 5.17
C GLY A 196 10.01 11.21 6.12
N ILE A 197 11.28 10.79 6.23
CA ILE A 197 11.72 9.76 7.17
C ILE A 197 11.42 10.17 8.61
N PHE A 198 11.84 11.37 9.02
CA PHE A 198 11.63 11.84 10.38
C PHE A 198 10.15 12.06 10.68
N PHE A 199 9.39 12.59 9.71
CA PHE A 199 7.96 12.81 9.86
C PHE A 199 7.21 11.49 10.04
N GLY A 200 7.49 10.47 9.21
CA GLY A 200 6.90 9.13 9.36
C GLY A 200 7.26 8.48 10.70
N THR A 201 8.51 8.65 11.15
CA THR A 201 9.00 8.14 12.44
C THR A 201 8.31 8.83 13.63
N LEU A 202 8.11 10.14 13.56
CA LEU A 202 7.40 10.92 14.58
C LEU A 202 5.94 10.44 14.69
N PHE A 203 5.25 10.31 13.55
CA PHE A 203 3.86 9.88 13.50
C PHE A 203 3.69 8.45 14.02
N ALA A 204 4.62 7.54 13.67
CA ALA A 204 4.64 6.19 14.20
C ALA A 204 4.75 6.14 15.72
N ASN A 205 5.74 6.84 16.29
CA ASN A 205 6.02 6.78 17.73
C ASN A 205 5.06 7.60 18.60
N THR A 206 4.11 8.33 18.00
CA THR A 206 3.13 9.14 18.73
C THR A 206 1.72 8.67 18.43
N ILE A 207 1.20 9.03 17.27
CA ILE A 207 -0.19 8.79 16.87
C ILE A 207 -0.44 7.31 16.63
N LEU A 208 0.48 6.60 15.99
CA LEU A 208 0.24 5.21 15.64
C LEU A 208 0.25 4.28 16.85
N ILE A 209 1.21 4.46 17.78
CA ILE A 209 1.22 3.74 19.07
C ILE A 209 -0.06 4.04 19.85
N TYR A 210 -0.47 5.31 19.92
CA TYR A 210 -1.73 5.68 20.58
C TYR A 210 -2.94 4.93 19.99
N VAL A 211 -3.03 4.85 18.66
CA VAL A 211 -4.09 4.11 17.97
C VAL A 211 -4.01 2.61 18.27
N GLN A 212 -2.82 2.01 18.26
CA GLN A 212 -2.64 0.59 18.56
C GLN A 212 -3.13 0.22 19.97
N ASP A 213 -2.77 1.03 20.96
CA ASP A 213 -3.05 0.76 22.36
C ASP A 213 -4.49 1.10 22.78
N ASN A 214 -5.06 2.19 22.23
CA ASN A 214 -6.36 2.71 22.69
C ASN A 214 -7.53 2.40 21.75
N VAL A 215 -7.29 2.22 20.45
CA VAL A 215 -8.35 2.00 19.45
C VAL A 215 -8.30 0.56 18.94
N GLY A 216 -7.11 0.05 18.67
CA GLY A 216 -6.85 -1.34 18.33
C GLY A 216 -5.77 -1.54 17.27
N TRP A 217 -5.11 -2.68 17.36
CA TRP A 217 -4.01 -3.11 16.49
C TRP A 217 -4.35 -3.14 15.00
N GLY A 218 -5.59 -3.51 14.65
CA GLY A 218 -6.04 -3.52 13.25
C GLY A 218 -6.02 -2.13 12.61
N TRP A 219 -6.46 -1.09 13.32
CA TRP A 219 -6.38 0.29 12.85
C TRP A 219 -4.93 0.80 12.83
N GLY A 220 -4.16 0.43 13.84
CA GLY A 220 -2.75 0.78 13.96
C GLY A 220 -1.87 0.24 12.84
N TYR A 221 -2.08 -0.99 12.38
CA TYR A 221 -1.35 -1.54 11.22
C TYR A 221 -2.05 -1.27 9.88
N GLY A 222 -3.37 -1.04 9.90
CA GLY A 222 -4.15 -0.70 8.71
C GLY A 222 -3.76 0.64 8.10
N LEU A 223 -3.49 1.67 8.91
CA LEU A 223 -3.10 2.99 8.41
C LEU A 223 -1.83 2.96 7.53
N PRO A 224 -0.67 2.45 8.00
CA PRO A 224 0.51 2.34 7.14
C PRO A 224 0.30 1.37 5.96
N THR A 225 -0.52 0.32 6.12
CA THR A 225 -0.84 -0.61 5.04
C THR A 225 -1.59 0.07 3.89
N LEU A 226 -2.61 0.88 4.20
CA LEU A 226 -3.35 1.67 3.22
C LEU A 226 -2.45 2.72 2.56
N GLY A 227 -1.60 3.38 3.34
CA GLY A 227 -0.63 4.34 2.83
C GLY A 227 0.36 3.73 1.84
N LEU A 228 0.89 2.54 2.15
CA LEU A 228 1.74 1.77 1.23
C LEU A 228 0.97 1.33 -0.02
N ALA A 229 -0.27 0.85 0.12
CA ALA A 229 -1.12 0.46 -1.01
C ALA A 229 -1.32 1.62 -1.99
N ILE A 230 -1.67 2.81 -1.47
CA ILE A 230 -1.86 4.02 -2.25
C ILE A 230 -0.53 4.44 -2.89
N SER A 231 0.56 4.45 -2.12
CA SER A 231 1.87 4.87 -2.63
C SER A 231 2.36 3.97 -3.77
N ILE A 232 2.22 2.65 -3.63
CA ILE A 232 2.61 1.68 -4.67
C ILE A 232 1.69 1.80 -5.88
N SER A 233 0.37 1.91 -5.66
CA SER A 233 -0.59 2.12 -6.73
C SER A 233 -0.24 3.36 -7.55
N VAL A 234 0.13 4.46 -6.86
CA VAL A 234 0.56 5.73 -7.47
C VAL A 234 1.91 5.63 -8.16
N PHE A 235 2.85 4.87 -7.61
CA PHE A 235 4.13 4.60 -8.26
C PHE A 235 3.98 3.77 -9.55
N LEU A 236 3.03 2.83 -9.57
CA LEU A 236 2.71 2.00 -10.73
C LEU A 236 1.70 2.68 -11.68
N LEU A 237 1.23 3.89 -11.38
CA LEU A 237 -0.01 4.45 -11.92
C LEU A 237 0.05 4.88 -13.39
N ASP A 238 1.21 4.86 -14.03
CA ASP A 238 1.29 4.88 -15.50
C ASP A 238 0.63 3.62 -16.13
N TYR A 239 0.51 2.51 -15.39
CA TYR A 239 -0.19 1.28 -15.79
C TYR A 239 -1.53 1.05 -15.07
N TYR A 240 -1.76 1.70 -13.93
CA TYR A 240 -2.98 1.53 -13.12
C TYR A 240 -4.22 2.14 -13.76
N TYR A 241 -4.12 3.24 -14.52
CA TYR A 241 -5.30 3.75 -15.25
C TYR A 241 -5.81 2.72 -16.26
N LEU A 242 -4.91 1.95 -16.89
CA LEU A 242 -5.27 0.84 -17.78
C LEU A 242 -5.93 -0.31 -16.98
N PHE A 243 -5.39 -0.64 -15.80
CA PHE A 243 -5.94 -1.66 -14.93
C PHE A 243 -7.32 -1.30 -14.34
N PHE A 244 -7.50 -0.07 -13.86
CA PHE A 244 -8.78 0.46 -13.38
C PHE A 244 -9.79 0.64 -14.51
N ALA A 245 -9.34 1.01 -15.72
CA ALA A 245 -10.21 1.02 -16.89
C ALA A 245 -10.68 -0.39 -17.24
N LEU A 246 -9.80 -1.40 -17.21
CA LEU A 246 -10.16 -2.80 -17.42
C LEU A 246 -11.10 -3.33 -16.33
N LEU A 247 -10.83 -3.02 -15.06
CA LEU A 247 -11.66 -3.45 -13.94
C LEU A 247 -13.05 -2.80 -13.98
N ASN A 248 -13.13 -1.50 -14.28
CA ASN A 248 -14.41 -0.81 -14.49
C ASN A 248 -15.14 -1.34 -15.72
N PHE A 249 -14.43 -1.67 -16.80
CA PHE A 249 -15.02 -2.27 -17.99
C PHE A 249 -15.63 -3.65 -17.68
N VAL A 250 -14.93 -4.50 -16.93
CA VAL A 250 -15.44 -5.80 -16.49
C VAL A 250 -16.65 -5.62 -15.55
N ASN A 251 -16.58 -4.69 -14.59
CA ASN A 251 -17.72 -4.38 -13.71
C ASN A 251 -18.93 -3.87 -14.50
N PHE A 252 -18.72 -3.02 -15.50
CA PHE A 252 -19.77 -2.49 -16.36
C PHE A 252 -20.38 -3.59 -17.25
N ALA A 253 -19.57 -4.47 -17.82
CA ALA A 253 -20.05 -5.61 -18.60
C ALA A 253 -20.87 -6.59 -17.75
N LEU A 254 -20.43 -6.86 -16.51
CA LEU A 254 -21.18 -7.66 -15.55
C LEU A 254 -22.49 -6.98 -15.15
N PHE A 255 -22.48 -5.66 -14.91
CA PHE A 255 -23.69 -4.88 -14.65
C PHE A 255 -24.69 -4.96 -15.82
N LEU A 256 -24.24 -4.79 -17.07
CA LEU A 256 -25.10 -4.95 -18.25
C LEU A 256 -25.65 -6.38 -18.39
N GLY A 257 -24.84 -7.39 -18.06
CA GLY A 257 -25.27 -8.78 -17.99
C GLY A 257 -26.40 -8.98 -16.98
N VAL A 258 -26.24 -8.44 -15.76
CA VAL A 258 -27.23 -8.54 -14.67
C VAL A 258 -28.52 -7.77 -14.99
N VAL A 259 -28.42 -6.57 -15.59
CA VAL A 259 -29.60 -5.76 -15.98
C VAL A 259 -30.48 -6.49 -16.99
N LYS A 260 -29.90 -7.30 -17.89
CA LYS A 260 -30.69 -8.11 -18.83
C LYS A 260 -31.54 -9.20 -18.16
N PHE A 261 -31.14 -9.68 -16.97
CA PHE A 261 -31.91 -10.66 -16.20
C PHE A 261 -32.89 -10.01 -15.22
N TYR A 262 -32.81 -8.70 -15.02
CA TYR A 262 -33.66 -7.97 -14.08
C TYR A 262 -34.97 -7.56 -14.76
N VAL A 263 -36.05 -8.32 -14.52
CA VAL A 263 -37.39 -7.94 -14.95
C VAL A 263 -37.88 -6.80 -14.05
N TYR A 264 -37.89 -5.59 -14.58
CA TYR A 264 -38.46 -4.44 -13.88
C TYR A 264 -39.97 -4.65 -13.72
N ARG A 265 -40.44 -4.68 -12.47
CA ARG A 265 -41.87 -4.64 -12.17
C ARG A 265 -42.33 -3.20 -12.39
N ALA A 266 -42.84 -2.91 -13.59
CA ALA A 266 -43.52 -1.65 -13.83
C ALA A 266 -44.81 -1.65 -13.00
N GLU A 267 -44.93 -0.73 -12.04
CA GLU A 267 -46.23 -0.43 -11.46
C GLU A 267 -47.09 0.18 -12.57
N ALA A 268 -48.20 -0.49 -12.91
CA ALA A 268 -49.25 0.11 -13.70
C ALA A 268 -49.96 1.14 -12.79
N THR A 269 -49.36 2.31 -12.63
CA THR A 269 -49.88 3.37 -11.78
C THR A 269 -51.17 3.92 -12.40
N HIS A 270 -52.29 3.60 -11.75
CA HIS A 270 -53.58 4.30 -11.76
C HIS A 270 -54.36 4.55 -13.06
N SER A 271 -53.78 4.37 -14.25
CA SER A 271 -54.46 4.70 -15.52
C SER A 271 -55.52 3.68 -15.95
N VAL A 272 -55.47 2.44 -15.45
CA VAL A 272 -56.47 1.41 -15.77
C VAL A 272 -57.72 1.57 -14.91
N ASN A 273 -57.58 1.86 -13.61
CA ASN A 273 -58.74 2.03 -12.72
C ASN A 273 -59.55 3.29 -13.04
N VAL A 274 -58.91 4.38 -13.49
CA VAL A 274 -59.65 5.59 -13.91
C VAL A 274 -60.50 5.33 -15.15
N LYS A 275 -60.02 4.55 -16.12
CA LYS A 275 -60.81 4.21 -17.32
C LYS A 275 -61.96 3.24 -17.02
N GLU A 276 -61.77 2.34 -16.06
CA GLU A 276 -62.82 1.41 -15.65
C GLU A 276 -63.91 2.10 -14.80
N GLU A 277 -63.54 3.09 -13.98
CA GLU A 277 -64.49 3.96 -13.27
C GLU A 277 -65.21 4.93 -14.22
N GLU A 278 -64.53 5.55 -15.18
CA GLU A 278 -65.19 6.40 -16.20
C GLU A 278 -66.20 5.62 -17.05
N SER A 279 -65.89 4.38 -17.44
CA SER A 279 -66.82 3.51 -18.17
C SER A 279 -68.08 3.17 -17.36
N LYS A 280 -67.93 2.88 -16.05
CA LYS A 280 -69.08 2.63 -15.16
C LYS A 280 -69.92 3.87 -14.90
N VAL A 281 -69.30 5.05 -14.78
CA VAL A 281 -70.02 6.32 -14.56
C VAL A 281 -70.78 6.76 -15.81
N VAL A 282 -70.26 6.49 -17.01
CA VAL A 282 -70.95 6.79 -18.28
C VAL A 282 -72.12 5.84 -18.50
N GLY A 283 -71.98 4.54 -18.23
CA GLY A 283 -73.05 3.56 -18.42
C GLY A 283 -74.27 3.71 -17.49
N ILE A 284 -74.14 4.39 -16.35
CA ILE A 284 -75.26 4.61 -15.41
C ILE A 284 -76.12 5.83 -15.80
N LYS A 285 -75.62 6.72 -16.67
CA LYS A 285 -76.35 7.95 -17.06
C LYS A 285 -77.26 7.80 -18.29
N GLU A 286 -77.30 6.64 -18.93
CA GLU A 286 -78.12 6.43 -20.14
C GLU A 286 -79.49 5.77 -19.88
N ASP A 287 -79.82 5.41 -18.62
CA ASP A 287 -81.06 4.73 -18.24
C ASP A 287 -81.99 5.57 -17.31
N GLU A 288 -82.16 6.87 -17.56
CA GLU A 288 -83.23 7.70 -16.96
C GLU A 288 -83.91 8.63 -17.97
#